data_AF-A0A4Y7S5W7-F1
#
_entry.id   AF-A0A4Y7S5W7-F1
#
_cell.length_a   1.000
_cell.length_b   1.000
_cell.length_c   1.000
_cell.angle_alpha   90.00
_cell.angle_beta   90.00
_cell.angle_gamma   90.00
#
_symmetry.space_group_name_H-M   'P 1'
#
loop_
_entity.id
_entity.type
_entity.pdbx_description
1 polymer ?
#
loop_
_entity_poly.entity_id
_entity_poly.type
_entity_poly.pdbx_seq_one_letter_code
_entity_poly.pdbx_strand_id
1 'polypeptide(L)'
;MLLYFKRVLLLLLIIIFLLIMLSIVFPIDSSSSSISNLEVSSRPFLALDTVEVDGRMLVPLEQISRPLDLSYAVNGETLLLSKAGTSFELTAGSRAVWSAGKVFCLDVPPQILNGKLYVPLRFICESFGAGVIYNNGAVDIEYPADRGNDLALNFAGDTTLAWSFEDAAGDDLTYAFADAGWFGEADVTMVNLENAVTDRGYKAPKQFNFRMPPKYTQALLNGGIDIVNLANNHVWDYGAVGLQDTIAYLDAAGIEHVGAGESIDAAAEPAIIEVKGKRIGFLGFYFNEGNVEEGVAALKQKADVVVVNFHWGTERSNYPDDYQVDLAHRAIDAGADLVIGHHPHVLQGMERYKGGVIAYSLGNFIFGGNSRRQHDTVVFQLIIRGREKIPAIIPVRISDWQPYRLAGEEGRQVVDSIREYSSGFAEPLL
;
A
#
# COMPACT_ATOMS: atom_id res chain seq x y z
N MET A 1 43.35 -31.77 33.65
CA MET A 1 42.90 -32.63 32.53
C MET A 1 41.41 -32.42 32.20
N LEU A 2 40.45 -32.81 33.05
CA LEU A 2 38.99 -32.73 32.76
C LEU A 2 38.49 -31.37 32.21
N LEU A 3 38.96 -30.25 32.76
CA LEU A 3 38.56 -28.90 32.33
C LEU A 3 38.94 -28.58 30.88
N TYR A 4 40.01 -29.17 30.35
CA TYR A 4 40.42 -28.99 28.96
C TYR A 4 39.49 -29.77 28.01
N PHE A 5 39.19 -31.03 28.36
CA PHE A 5 38.22 -31.85 27.64
C PHE A 5 36.83 -31.21 27.54
N LYS A 6 36.32 -30.59 28.62
CA LYS A 6 35.03 -29.89 28.55
C LYS A 6 35.02 -28.69 27.59
N ARG A 7 36.12 -27.92 27.49
CA ARG A 7 36.22 -26.80 26.54
C ARG A 7 36.36 -27.28 25.09
N VAL A 8 37.17 -28.31 24.85
CA VAL A 8 37.32 -28.92 23.51
C VAL A 8 36.01 -29.56 23.04
N LEU A 9 35.28 -30.26 23.92
CA LEU A 9 33.98 -30.84 23.59
C LEU A 9 32.92 -29.77 23.30
N LEU A 10 32.90 -28.67 24.05
CA LEU A 10 31.97 -27.56 23.81
C LEU A 10 32.27 -26.85 22.48
N LEU A 11 33.55 -26.63 22.14
CA LEU A 11 33.96 -26.09 20.85
C LEU A 11 33.63 -27.03 19.69
N LEU A 12 33.83 -28.34 19.85
CA LEU A 12 33.39 -29.34 18.86
C LEU A 12 31.87 -29.33 18.68
N LEU A 13 31.09 -29.24 19.76
CA LEU A 13 29.63 -29.15 19.67
C LEU A 13 29.17 -27.86 18.98
N ILE A 14 29.80 -26.71 19.26
CA ILE A 14 29.50 -25.44 18.59
C ILE A 14 29.87 -25.50 17.10
N ILE A 15 31.02 -26.09 16.75
CA ILE A 15 31.45 -26.25 15.35
C ILE A 15 30.54 -27.23 14.60
N ILE A 16 30.11 -28.33 15.24
CA ILE A 16 29.14 -29.26 14.66
C ILE A 16 27.77 -28.58 14.49
N PHE A 17 27.32 -27.75 15.45
CA PHE A 17 26.07 -27.01 15.34
C PHE A 17 26.12 -25.94 14.24
N LEU A 18 27.24 -25.22 14.09
CA LEU A 18 27.45 -24.31 12.95
C LEU A 18 27.53 -25.06 11.62
N LEU A 19 28.20 -26.22 11.54
CA LEU A 19 28.27 -27.03 10.32
C LEU A 19 26.90 -27.60 9.93
N ILE A 20 26.08 -27.99 10.90
CA ILE A 20 24.68 -28.38 10.66
C ILE A 20 23.88 -27.18 10.15
N MET A 21 24.00 -26.00 10.76
CA MET A 21 23.32 -24.78 10.28
C MET A 21 23.81 -24.31 8.90
N LEU A 22 25.09 -24.46 8.57
CA LEU A 22 25.63 -24.22 7.22
C LEU A 22 25.32 -25.36 6.21
N SER A 23 24.67 -26.45 6.65
CA SER A 23 24.19 -27.52 5.78
C SER A 23 22.67 -27.72 5.82
N ILE A 24 21.91 -26.80 6.45
CA ILE A 24 20.51 -26.55 6.07
C ILE A 24 20.50 -25.74 4.77
N VAL A 25 21.01 -26.36 3.71
CA VAL A 25 20.47 -26.10 2.38
C VAL A 25 19.05 -26.64 2.44
N PHE A 26 18.07 -25.74 2.53
CA PHE A 26 16.69 -26.13 2.25
C PHE A 26 16.69 -26.82 0.88
N PRO A 27 16.09 -28.02 0.73
CA PRO A 27 15.82 -28.53 -0.59
C PRO A 27 14.86 -27.54 -1.25
N ILE A 28 15.40 -26.69 -2.12
CA ILE A 28 14.61 -26.05 -3.15
C ILE A 28 14.10 -27.24 -3.97
N ASP A 29 12.85 -27.63 -3.73
CA ASP A 29 12.20 -28.67 -4.51
C ASP A 29 11.80 -28.07 -5.86
N SER A 30 12.85 -27.76 -6.64
CA SER A 30 12.79 -27.08 -7.94
C SER A 30 12.22 -28.05 -8.96
N SER A 31 10.92 -28.32 -8.84
CA SER A 31 10.14 -29.06 -9.81
C SER A 31 10.17 -28.30 -11.13
N SER A 32 11.08 -28.71 -12.02
CA SER A 32 11.29 -28.09 -13.32
C SER A 32 10.12 -28.44 -14.25
N SER A 33 9.00 -27.75 -14.06
CA SER A 33 7.81 -27.85 -14.89
C SER A 33 8.07 -27.16 -16.23
N SER A 34 8.31 -27.94 -17.28
CA SER A 34 8.45 -27.41 -18.64
C SER A 34 7.09 -26.97 -19.17
N ILE A 35 6.78 -25.67 -19.05
CA ILE A 35 5.54 -25.11 -19.58
C ILE A 35 5.58 -25.15 -21.11
N SER A 36 4.72 -26.00 -21.68
CA SER A 36 4.41 -26.02 -23.10
C SER A 36 3.24 -25.08 -23.40
N ASN A 37 3.33 -24.40 -24.54
CA ASN A 37 2.35 -23.45 -25.08
C ASN A 37 2.31 -22.10 -24.37
N LEU A 38 2.29 -21.08 -25.22
CA LEU A 38 2.23 -19.65 -25.02
C LEU A 38 2.12 -19.13 -26.46
N GLU A 39 1.22 -18.19 -26.76
CA GLU A 39 1.11 -17.60 -28.09
C GLU A 39 0.98 -16.07 -28.03
N VAL A 40 2.11 -15.37 -28.23
CA VAL A 40 2.08 -13.93 -28.50
C VAL A 40 2.05 -13.73 -30.01
N SER A 41 0.95 -13.20 -30.53
CA SER A 41 0.73 -12.97 -31.98
C SER A 41 0.94 -14.25 -32.82
N SER A 42 0.27 -15.34 -32.41
CA SER A 42 0.30 -16.68 -33.03
C SER A 42 1.71 -17.26 -33.30
N ARG A 43 2.64 -16.99 -32.38
CA ARG A 43 3.95 -17.64 -32.30
C ARG A 43 3.99 -18.59 -31.10
N PRO A 44 4.01 -19.92 -31.30
CA PRO A 44 4.08 -20.87 -30.20
C PRO A 44 5.42 -20.77 -29.48
N PHE A 45 5.37 -20.79 -28.15
CA PHE A 45 6.55 -20.93 -27.32
C PHE A 45 7.16 -22.33 -27.45
N LEU A 46 8.47 -22.40 -27.25
CA LEU A 46 9.17 -23.61 -26.85
C LEU A 46 9.47 -23.49 -25.35
N ALA A 47 9.50 -24.63 -24.64
CA ALA A 47 9.48 -24.72 -23.18
C ALA A 47 10.25 -23.60 -22.45
N LEU A 48 9.56 -22.87 -21.59
CA LEU A 48 10.19 -21.90 -20.70
C LEU A 48 10.99 -22.63 -19.61
N ASP A 49 12.20 -22.15 -19.30
CA ASP A 49 12.98 -22.58 -18.14
C ASP A 49 12.40 -21.92 -16.87
N THR A 50 11.14 -22.15 -16.51
CA THR A 50 10.52 -21.50 -15.34
C THR A 50 11.03 -22.04 -14.01
N VAL A 51 11.10 -21.15 -13.01
CA VAL A 51 11.32 -21.49 -11.60
C VAL A 51 10.16 -20.92 -10.79
N GLU A 52 9.50 -21.75 -9.99
CA GLU A 52 8.51 -21.28 -9.02
C GLU A 52 9.19 -20.87 -7.71
N VAL A 53 8.83 -19.71 -7.20
CA VAL A 53 9.24 -19.19 -5.89
C VAL A 53 7.99 -18.59 -5.24
N ASP A 54 7.65 -19.01 -4.02
CA ASP A 54 6.51 -18.50 -3.24
C ASP A 54 5.18 -18.41 -4.03
N GLY A 55 4.89 -19.43 -4.85
CA GLY A 55 3.69 -19.49 -5.71
C GLY A 55 3.71 -18.55 -6.91
N ARG A 56 4.83 -17.88 -7.18
CA ARG A 56 5.05 -17.00 -8.35
C ARG A 56 6.09 -17.61 -9.29
N MET A 57 5.77 -17.67 -10.58
CA MET A 57 6.70 -18.17 -11.59
C MET A 57 7.62 -17.05 -12.09
N LEU A 58 8.91 -17.28 -11.89
CA LEU A 58 10.01 -16.54 -12.49
C LEU A 58 10.43 -17.20 -13.82
N VAL A 59 10.90 -16.39 -14.76
CA VAL A 59 11.32 -16.83 -16.11
C VAL A 59 12.60 -16.09 -16.52
N PRO A 60 13.54 -16.70 -17.28
CA PRO A 60 14.69 -15.98 -17.81
C PRO A 60 14.25 -14.84 -18.71
N LEU A 61 14.82 -13.65 -18.49
CA LEU A 61 14.50 -12.44 -19.25
C LEU A 61 14.54 -12.64 -20.77
N GLU A 62 15.57 -13.35 -21.25
CA GLU A 62 15.80 -13.65 -22.67
C GLU A 62 14.67 -14.45 -23.34
N GLN A 63 13.92 -15.23 -22.56
CA GLN A 63 12.82 -16.07 -23.05
C GLN A 63 11.50 -15.31 -23.19
N ILE A 64 11.34 -14.15 -22.54
CA ILE A 64 10.13 -13.31 -22.65
C ILE A 64 10.33 -11.96 -23.33
N SER A 65 11.55 -11.41 -23.36
CA SER A 65 11.81 -10.09 -23.94
C SER A 65 11.51 -10.05 -25.44
N ARG A 66 12.08 -10.98 -26.22
CA ARG A 66 11.87 -11.06 -27.67
C ARG A 66 10.44 -11.44 -28.07
N PRO A 67 9.72 -12.38 -27.41
CA PRO A 67 8.33 -12.67 -27.75
C PRO A 67 7.34 -11.56 -27.42
N LEU A 68 7.55 -10.82 -26.32
CA LEU A 68 6.70 -9.68 -25.93
C LEU A 68 7.06 -8.36 -26.64
N ASP A 69 8.11 -8.35 -27.48
CA ASP A 69 8.66 -7.18 -28.17
C ASP A 69 9.15 -6.09 -27.19
N LEU A 70 9.94 -6.50 -26.19
CA LEU A 70 10.53 -5.63 -25.17
C LEU A 70 11.97 -5.26 -25.53
N SER A 71 12.25 -3.96 -25.52
CA SER A 71 13.63 -3.45 -25.46
C SER A 71 14.12 -3.48 -24.02
N TYR A 72 15.37 -3.89 -23.78
CA TYR A 72 15.94 -3.97 -22.44
C TYR A 72 17.41 -3.57 -22.37
N ALA A 73 17.82 -3.08 -21.20
CA ALA A 73 19.20 -2.82 -20.82
C ALA A 73 19.47 -3.34 -19.41
N VAL A 74 20.64 -3.92 -19.17
CA VAL A 74 21.07 -4.41 -17.86
C VAL A 74 22.35 -3.68 -17.45
N ASN A 75 22.38 -3.18 -16.22
CA ASN A 75 23.53 -2.53 -15.61
C ASN A 75 23.75 -3.08 -14.20
N GLY A 76 24.72 -3.99 -14.04
CA GLY A 76 24.88 -4.76 -12.82
C GLY A 76 23.64 -5.62 -12.54
N GLU A 77 23.01 -5.39 -11.39
CA GLU A 77 21.80 -6.09 -10.94
C GLU A 77 20.50 -5.40 -11.38
N THR A 78 20.57 -4.21 -11.97
CA THR A 78 19.42 -3.41 -12.41
C THR A 78 19.10 -3.65 -13.89
N LEU A 79 17.82 -3.88 -14.16
CA LEU A 79 17.21 -4.12 -15.46
C LEU A 79 16.22 -2.99 -15.78
N LEU A 80 16.45 -2.28 -16.89
CA LEU A 80 15.45 -1.40 -17.50
C LEU A 80 14.77 -2.13 -18.65
N LEU A 81 13.45 -2.32 -18.56
CA LEU A 81 12.58 -2.82 -19.62
C LEU A 81 11.76 -1.69 -20.23
N SER A 82 11.47 -1.75 -21.52
CA SER A 82 10.63 -0.76 -22.20
C SER A 82 9.93 -1.28 -23.47
N LYS A 83 8.73 -0.74 -23.74
CA LYS A 83 7.94 -0.96 -24.96
C LYS A 83 6.95 0.19 -25.12
N ALA A 84 6.77 0.69 -26.35
CA ALA A 84 5.76 1.68 -26.72
C ALA A 84 5.68 2.94 -25.81
N GLY A 85 6.82 3.42 -25.30
CA GLY A 85 6.90 4.60 -24.40
C GLY A 85 6.71 4.28 -22.92
N THR A 86 6.26 3.09 -22.56
CA THR A 86 6.23 2.59 -21.17
C THR A 86 7.59 1.97 -20.82
N SER A 87 8.07 2.19 -19.59
CA SER A 87 9.27 1.53 -19.06
C SER A 87 9.09 1.09 -17.61
N PHE A 88 9.85 0.06 -17.22
CA PHE A 88 9.91 -0.47 -15.86
C PHE A 88 11.37 -0.76 -15.50
N GLU A 89 11.83 -0.26 -14.36
CA GLU A 89 13.16 -0.54 -13.82
C GLU A 89 13.04 -1.46 -12.60
N LEU A 90 13.69 -2.62 -12.66
CA LEU A 90 13.70 -3.66 -11.64
C LEU A 90 15.15 -3.92 -11.21
N THR A 91 15.40 -4.26 -9.95
CA THR A 91 16.73 -4.69 -9.48
C THR A 91 16.62 -6.08 -8.86
N ALA A 92 17.61 -6.95 -9.11
CA ALA A 92 17.63 -8.28 -8.49
C ALA A 92 17.59 -8.18 -6.95
N GLY A 93 16.80 -9.02 -6.30
CA GLY A 93 16.56 -8.98 -4.85
C GLY A 93 15.63 -7.86 -4.35
N SER A 94 15.33 -6.83 -5.13
CA SER A 94 14.41 -5.73 -4.78
C SER A 94 12.96 -6.07 -5.14
N ARG A 95 12.01 -5.87 -4.23
CA ARG A 95 10.57 -5.97 -4.53
C ARG A 95 10.04 -4.69 -5.18
N ALA A 96 10.67 -3.54 -4.90
CA ALA A 96 10.39 -2.28 -5.56
C ALA A 96 10.72 -2.32 -7.07
N VAL A 97 9.75 -1.94 -7.91
CA VAL A 97 9.89 -1.74 -9.36
C VAL A 97 9.42 -0.34 -9.76
N TRP A 98 10.28 0.45 -10.41
CA TRP A 98 10.01 1.85 -10.76
C TRP A 98 9.40 2.00 -12.15
N SER A 99 8.34 2.81 -12.28
CA SER A 99 7.77 3.26 -13.55
C SER A 99 7.07 4.60 -13.37
N ALA A 100 7.42 5.60 -14.19
CA ALA A 100 6.72 6.90 -14.29
C ALA A 100 6.43 7.64 -12.95
N GLY A 101 7.33 7.58 -11.96
CA GLY A 101 7.12 8.20 -10.63
C GLY A 101 6.26 7.38 -9.67
N LYS A 102 6.00 6.11 -9.98
CA LYS A 102 5.33 5.11 -9.14
C LYS A 102 6.26 3.93 -8.91
N VAL A 103 6.14 3.30 -7.74
CA VAL A 103 6.78 2.02 -7.40
C VAL A 103 5.72 0.94 -7.29
N PHE A 104 5.86 -0.14 -8.03
CA PHE A 104 5.08 -1.36 -7.84
C PHE A 104 5.84 -2.29 -6.89
N CYS A 105 5.15 -2.93 -5.95
CA CYS A 105 5.78 -3.72 -4.89
C CYS A 105 5.51 -5.21 -5.12
N LEU A 106 6.47 -5.91 -5.73
CA LEU A 106 6.36 -7.34 -6.08
C LEU A 106 6.16 -8.22 -4.83
N ASP A 107 5.55 -9.39 -4.99
CA ASP A 107 5.57 -10.42 -3.94
C ASP A 107 6.96 -11.10 -3.90
N VAL A 108 7.49 -11.42 -5.09
CA VAL A 108 8.80 -12.06 -5.31
C VAL A 108 9.66 -11.17 -6.22
N PRO A 109 10.90 -10.82 -5.81
CA PRO A 109 11.79 -9.98 -6.61
C PRO A 109 12.37 -10.72 -7.83
N PRO A 110 12.97 -10.01 -8.81
CA PRO A 110 13.84 -10.64 -9.80
C PRO A 110 15.04 -11.31 -9.12
N GLN A 111 15.60 -12.37 -9.71
CA GLN A 111 16.70 -13.15 -9.12
C GLN A 111 17.77 -13.50 -10.15
N ILE A 112 19.04 -13.54 -9.74
CA ILE A 112 20.14 -14.03 -10.58
C ILE A 112 20.40 -15.49 -10.20
N LEU A 113 19.91 -16.42 -11.02
CA LEU A 113 20.03 -17.86 -10.81
C LEU A 113 20.94 -18.46 -11.88
N ASN A 114 22.01 -19.15 -11.47
CA ASN A 114 23.00 -19.76 -12.36
C ASN A 114 23.56 -18.79 -13.44
N GLY A 115 23.70 -17.51 -13.09
CA GLY A 115 24.21 -16.45 -13.98
C GLY A 115 23.19 -15.89 -14.98
N LYS A 116 21.95 -16.39 -15.01
CA LYS A 116 20.83 -15.79 -15.77
C LYS A 116 20.00 -14.88 -14.87
N LEU A 117 19.49 -13.76 -15.40
CA LEU A 117 18.49 -12.94 -14.72
C LEU A 117 17.08 -13.49 -14.98
N TYR A 118 16.41 -13.87 -13.90
CA TYR A 118 15.02 -14.31 -13.86
C TYR A 118 14.11 -13.18 -13.37
N VAL A 119 12.95 -13.02 -14.00
CA VAL A 119 11.97 -11.96 -13.71
C VAL A 119 10.56 -12.54 -13.50
N PRO A 120 9.67 -11.91 -12.71
CA PRO A 120 8.33 -12.45 -12.46
C PRO A 120 7.44 -12.39 -13.71
N LEU A 121 7.04 -13.57 -14.20
CA LEU A 121 6.35 -13.72 -15.50
C LEU A 121 5.04 -12.91 -15.56
N ARG A 122 4.16 -13.06 -14.57
CA ARG A 122 2.88 -12.33 -14.52
C ARG A 122 3.10 -10.82 -14.58
N PHE A 123 3.96 -10.30 -13.70
CA PHE A 123 4.17 -8.86 -13.60
C PHE A 123 4.69 -8.26 -14.92
N ILE A 124 5.71 -8.87 -15.56
CA ILE A 124 6.24 -8.33 -16.83
C ILE A 124 5.20 -8.39 -17.94
N CYS A 125 4.52 -9.53 -18.11
CA CYS A 125 3.52 -9.69 -19.17
C CYS A 125 2.36 -8.70 -18.99
N GLU A 126 1.84 -8.57 -17.77
CA GLU A 126 0.71 -7.69 -17.50
C GLU A 126 1.05 -6.20 -17.57
N SER A 127 2.25 -5.82 -17.13
CA SER A 127 2.79 -4.46 -17.21
C SER A 127 2.97 -3.98 -18.65
N PHE A 128 3.17 -4.91 -19.60
CA PHE A 128 3.22 -4.63 -21.04
C PHE A 128 1.95 -5.05 -21.79
N GLY A 129 0.80 -5.13 -21.09
CA GLY A 129 -0.53 -5.20 -21.69
C GLY A 129 -1.07 -6.60 -22.01
N ALA A 130 -0.41 -7.67 -21.59
CA ALA A 130 -0.89 -9.04 -21.76
C ALA A 130 -1.69 -9.56 -20.55
N GLY A 131 -2.49 -10.59 -20.74
CA GLY A 131 -3.14 -11.37 -19.68
C GLY A 131 -2.29 -12.60 -19.38
N VAL A 132 -2.36 -13.15 -18.16
CA VAL A 132 -1.65 -14.39 -17.80
C VAL A 132 -2.58 -15.33 -17.06
N ILE A 133 -2.85 -16.50 -17.64
CA ILE A 133 -3.77 -17.51 -17.11
C ILE A 133 -2.95 -18.78 -16.81
N TYR A 134 -3.14 -19.34 -15.61
CA TYR A 134 -2.41 -20.52 -15.14
C TYR A 134 -3.32 -21.75 -15.18
N ASN A 135 -3.04 -22.68 -16.08
CA ASN A 135 -3.92 -23.80 -16.43
C ASN A 135 -3.20 -25.15 -16.27
N ASN A 136 -3.17 -25.70 -15.05
CA ASN A 136 -2.67 -27.05 -14.71
C ASN A 136 -1.36 -27.47 -15.41
N GLY A 137 -0.34 -26.60 -15.38
CA GLY A 137 0.98 -26.85 -16.00
C GLY A 137 1.21 -26.15 -17.35
N ALA A 138 0.21 -25.46 -17.89
CA ALA A 138 0.34 -24.51 -18.98
C ALA A 138 0.19 -23.05 -18.50
N VAL A 139 0.73 -22.10 -19.27
CA VAL A 139 0.58 -20.66 -19.02
C VAL A 139 0.15 -19.96 -20.30
N ASP A 140 -1.15 -19.72 -20.42
CA ASP A 140 -1.72 -19.00 -21.54
C ASP A 140 -1.53 -17.50 -21.35
N ILE A 141 -1.05 -16.82 -22.40
CA ILE A 141 -0.80 -15.38 -22.38
C ILE A 141 -1.54 -14.73 -23.54
N GLU A 142 -2.52 -13.90 -23.21
CA GLU A 142 -3.41 -13.24 -24.16
C GLU A 142 -2.96 -11.80 -24.41
N TYR A 143 -3.02 -11.30 -25.64
CA TYR A 143 -2.64 -9.91 -25.94
C TYR A 143 -3.50 -9.28 -27.06
N PRO A 144 -4.04 -8.07 -26.86
CA PRO A 144 -4.07 -7.31 -25.61
C PRO A 144 -5.02 -7.95 -24.58
N ALA A 145 -4.72 -7.79 -23.29
CA ALA A 145 -5.69 -8.10 -22.24
C ALA A 145 -6.84 -7.08 -22.21
N ASP A 146 -8.03 -7.53 -21.85
CA ASP A 146 -9.02 -6.61 -21.27
C ASP A 146 -8.50 -6.09 -19.91
N ARG A 147 -8.70 -4.79 -19.71
CA ARG A 147 -8.34 -4.03 -18.50
C ARG A 147 -9.51 -3.18 -18.01
N GLY A 148 -10.68 -3.23 -18.65
CA GLY A 148 -11.86 -2.46 -18.25
C GLY A 148 -12.41 -2.80 -16.86
N ASN A 149 -11.98 -3.94 -16.31
CA ASN A 149 -12.34 -4.43 -14.98
C ASN A 149 -11.18 -4.38 -13.96
N ASP A 150 -10.00 -3.84 -14.32
CA ASP A 150 -8.97 -3.48 -13.33
C ASP A 150 -9.48 -2.30 -12.49
N LEU A 151 -9.21 -2.31 -11.18
CA LEU A 151 -9.51 -1.20 -10.26
C LEU A 151 -8.23 -0.61 -9.69
N ALA A 152 -8.23 0.69 -9.40
CA ALA A 152 -7.21 1.34 -8.57
C ALA A 152 -7.85 2.02 -7.35
N LEU A 153 -7.37 1.72 -6.14
CA LEU A 153 -7.79 2.37 -4.90
C LEU A 153 -6.64 3.23 -4.36
N ASN A 154 -6.85 4.52 -4.14
CA ASN A 154 -5.86 5.44 -3.59
C ASN A 154 -6.09 5.68 -2.09
N PHE A 155 -5.00 5.71 -1.31
CA PHE A 155 -5.00 6.01 0.12
C PHE A 155 -3.91 7.05 0.41
N ALA A 156 -4.29 8.15 1.07
CA ALA A 156 -3.35 9.11 1.61
C ALA A 156 -3.52 9.25 3.14
N GLY A 157 -2.50 9.81 3.77
CA GLY A 157 -2.42 9.92 5.22
C GLY A 157 -3.23 11.08 5.82
N ASP A 158 -2.74 11.58 6.96
CA ASP A 158 -3.46 12.50 7.83
C ASP A 158 -3.76 13.82 7.12
N THR A 159 -5.05 14.16 7.02
CA THR A 159 -5.58 15.29 6.26
C THR A 159 -6.40 16.19 7.18
N THR A 160 -6.01 17.47 7.27
CA THR A 160 -6.71 18.51 8.04
C THR A 160 -6.80 19.81 7.24
N LEU A 161 -8.01 20.27 6.93
CA LEU A 161 -8.24 21.56 6.26
C LEU A 161 -8.56 22.65 7.29
N ALA A 162 -7.69 22.72 8.30
CA ALA A 162 -7.82 23.59 9.47
C ALA A 162 -7.03 24.91 9.34
N TRP A 163 -6.99 25.70 10.41
CA TRP A 163 -6.52 27.09 10.46
C TRP A 163 -5.29 27.45 9.59
N SER A 164 -4.20 26.67 9.57
CA SER A 164 -3.02 27.02 8.74
C SER A 164 -3.26 26.81 7.24
N PHE A 165 -4.15 25.89 6.87
CA PHE A 165 -4.65 25.74 5.50
C PHE A 165 -5.66 26.86 5.17
N GLU A 166 -6.56 27.21 6.09
CA GLU A 166 -7.52 28.31 5.90
C GLU A 166 -6.82 29.66 5.67
N ASP A 167 -5.77 29.96 6.47
CA ASP A 167 -4.90 31.14 6.32
C ASP A 167 -4.19 31.21 4.94
N ALA A 168 -4.07 30.09 4.23
CA ALA A 168 -3.38 30.00 2.93
C ALA A 168 -4.34 29.93 1.74
N ALA A 169 -5.40 29.12 1.83
CA ALA A 169 -6.40 28.93 0.79
C ALA A 169 -7.44 30.06 0.73
N GLY A 170 -7.80 30.65 1.87
CA GLY A 170 -8.85 31.67 1.94
C GLY A 170 -10.17 31.13 1.40
N ASP A 171 -10.68 31.70 0.31
CA ASP A 171 -11.89 31.23 -0.38
C ASP A 171 -11.60 30.48 -1.70
N ASP A 172 -10.34 30.18 -2.02
CA ASP A 172 -9.98 29.28 -3.12
C ASP A 172 -10.18 27.82 -2.69
N LEU A 173 -11.30 27.25 -3.12
CA LEU A 173 -11.67 25.86 -2.85
C LEU A 173 -10.94 24.85 -3.76
N THR A 174 -10.21 25.31 -4.80
CA THR A 174 -9.38 24.46 -5.66
C THR A 174 -7.92 24.41 -5.20
N TYR A 175 -7.50 25.36 -4.35
CA TYR A 175 -6.12 25.55 -3.88
C TYR A 175 -5.38 24.24 -3.57
N ALA A 176 -5.96 23.37 -2.75
CA ALA A 176 -5.39 22.09 -2.35
C ALA A 176 -4.97 21.17 -3.52
N PHE A 177 -5.74 21.17 -4.61
CA PHE A 177 -5.63 20.16 -5.67
C PHE A 177 -5.40 20.73 -7.08
N ALA A 178 -5.05 22.02 -7.20
CA ALA A 178 -4.91 22.74 -8.47
C ALA A 178 -4.01 22.02 -9.52
N ASP A 179 -2.85 21.50 -9.09
CA ASP A 179 -1.95 20.69 -9.92
C ASP A 179 -2.02 19.18 -9.60
N ALA A 180 -3.01 18.75 -8.81
CA ALA A 180 -3.05 17.44 -8.18
C ALA A 180 -4.29 16.57 -8.50
N GLY A 181 -5.04 16.90 -9.55
CA GLY A 181 -6.20 16.11 -10.01
C GLY A 181 -5.89 14.63 -10.30
N TRP A 182 -4.62 14.26 -10.48
CA TRP A 182 -4.14 12.88 -10.57
C TRP A 182 -4.44 12.01 -9.34
N PHE A 183 -4.72 12.64 -8.19
CA PHE A 183 -5.09 11.93 -6.97
C PHE A 183 -6.49 11.31 -7.06
N GLY A 184 -7.44 12.04 -7.66
CA GLY A 184 -8.81 11.59 -7.94
C GLY A 184 -8.98 10.80 -9.24
N GLU A 185 -7.90 10.38 -9.90
CA GLU A 185 -7.94 9.49 -11.09
C GLU A 185 -8.13 8.00 -10.73
N ALA A 186 -8.30 7.68 -9.44
CA ALA A 186 -8.58 6.32 -8.96
C ALA A 186 -10.08 5.97 -9.03
N ASP A 187 -10.40 4.69 -8.85
CA ASP A 187 -11.78 4.19 -8.76
C ASP A 187 -12.41 4.41 -7.38
N VAL A 188 -11.58 4.54 -6.34
CA VAL A 188 -11.93 5.04 -5.00
C VAL A 188 -10.69 5.73 -4.41
N THR A 189 -10.87 6.89 -3.77
CA THR A 189 -9.82 7.66 -3.10
C THR A 189 -10.18 7.94 -1.64
N MET A 190 -9.26 7.62 -0.73
CA MET A 190 -9.46 7.69 0.72
C MET A 190 -8.39 8.52 1.45
N VAL A 191 -8.80 9.25 2.49
CA VAL A 191 -7.92 9.94 3.45
C VAL A 191 -8.37 9.76 4.90
N ASN A 192 -7.50 9.99 5.89
CA ASN A 192 -7.91 10.23 7.28
C ASN A 192 -8.24 11.71 7.48
N LEU A 193 -9.52 12.02 7.75
CA LEU A 193 -9.99 13.39 7.94
C LEU A 193 -9.94 13.75 9.42
N GLU A 194 -8.82 14.32 9.85
CA GLU A 194 -8.45 14.51 11.26
C GLU A 194 -8.93 15.86 11.82
N ASN A 195 -10.18 16.24 11.51
CA ASN A 195 -10.81 17.45 12.02
C ASN A 195 -12.33 17.34 12.07
N ALA A 196 -12.96 18.08 12.98
CA ALA A 196 -14.41 18.30 12.91
C ALA A 196 -14.75 19.33 11.81
N VAL A 197 -15.71 19.00 10.96
CA VAL A 197 -16.25 19.89 9.91
C VAL A 197 -17.46 20.63 10.47
N THR A 198 -17.27 21.84 10.98
CA THR A 198 -18.34 22.57 11.71
C THR A 198 -17.99 24.05 11.90
N ASP A 199 -18.98 24.94 11.85
CA ASP A 199 -18.85 26.32 12.36
C ASP A 199 -19.22 26.43 13.86
N ARG A 200 -19.74 25.35 14.44
CA ARG A 200 -20.48 25.29 15.71
C ARG A 200 -19.80 24.41 16.76
N GLY A 201 -20.50 24.12 17.85
CA GLY A 201 -19.96 23.39 18.99
C GLY A 201 -18.98 24.20 19.84
N TYR A 202 -18.51 23.60 20.93
CA TYR A 202 -17.54 24.18 21.87
C TYR A 202 -16.28 23.33 21.87
N LYS A 203 -15.10 23.97 21.88
CA LYS A 203 -13.81 23.27 21.91
C LYS A 203 -13.75 22.31 23.11
N ALA A 204 -13.44 21.05 22.85
CA ALA A 204 -13.06 20.08 23.87
C ALA A 204 -11.79 20.57 24.60
N PRO A 205 -11.67 20.36 25.92
CA PRO A 205 -10.56 20.90 26.74
C PRO A 205 -9.27 20.09 26.56
N LYS A 206 -8.69 20.12 25.36
CA LYS A 206 -7.42 19.49 24.96
C LYS A 206 -6.47 20.53 24.35
N GLN A 207 -5.22 20.13 24.09
CA GLN A 207 -4.15 21.03 23.63
C GLN A 207 -4.38 21.59 22.21
N PHE A 208 -4.99 20.81 21.33
CA PHE A 208 -5.22 21.15 19.92
C PHE A 208 -6.68 20.83 19.54
N ASN A 209 -7.35 21.76 18.86
CA ASN A 209 -8.68 21.53 18.28
C ASN A 209 -8.67 21.95 16.80
N PHE A 210 -8.73 20.99 15.89
CA PHE A 210 -8.76 21.19 14.44
C PHE A 210 -10.21 21.27 13.97
N ARG A 211 -10.54 22.41 13.36
CA ARG A 211 -11.84 22.70 12.75
C ARG A 211 -11.61 22.94 11.27
N MET A 212 -12.41 22.29 10.44
CA MET A 212 -12.54 22.60 9.03
C MET A 212 -13.85 23.39 8.83
N PRO A 213 -13.81 24.64 8.34
CA PRO A 213 -15.00 25.34 7.88
C PRO A 213 -15.75 24.51 6.82
N PRO A 214 -17.09 24.35 6.89
CA PRO A 214 -17.84 23.46 6.00
C PRO A 214 -17.68 23.74 4.49
N LYS A 215 -17.29 24.96 4.11
CA LYS A 215 -16.96 25.33 2.72
C LYS A 215 -15.89 24.43 2.09
N TYR A 216 -14.93 23.93 2.89
CA TYR A 216 -13.84 23.08 2.39
C TYR A 216 -14.25 21.62 2.13
N THR A 217 -15.51 21.22 2.38
CA THR A 217 -16.00 19.92 1.90
C THR A 217 -15.97 19.88 0.36
N GLN A 218 -16.15 21.03 -0.30
CA GLN A 218 -15.90 21.19 -1.73
C GLN A 218 -14.42 21.00 -2.11
N ALA A 219 -13.46 21.31 -1.24
CA ALA A 219 -12.05 21.07 -1.51
C ALA A 219 -11.71 19.56 -1.45
N LEU A 220 -12.41 18.77 -0.61
CA LEU A 220 -12.32 17.30 -0.64
C LEU A 220 -12.88 16.74 -1.96
N LEU A 221 -14.06 17.21 -2.39
CA LEU A 221 -14.64 16.85 -3.69
C LEU A 221 -13.73 17.24 -4.87
N ASN A 222 -13.08 18.41 -4.81
CA ASN A 222 -12.13 18.87 -5.83
C ASN A 222 -10.85 18.02 -5.90
N GLY A 223 -10.52 17.30 -4.83
CA GLY A 223 -9.46 16.28 -4.81
C GLY A 223 -9.89 14.90 -5.31
N GLY A 224 -11.19 14.71 -5.58
CA GLY A 224 -11.77 13.40 -5.92
C GLY A 224 -11.73 12.41 -4.76
N ILE A 225 -11.97 12.88 -3.52
CA ILE A 225 -12.04 12.03 -2.32
C ILE A 225 -13.46 11.47 -2.19
N ASP A 226 -13.60 10.14 -2.29
CA ASP A 226 -14.87 9.43 -2.22
C ASP A 226 -15.23 9.00 -0.79
N ILE A 227 -14.22 8.76 0.06
CA ILE A 227 -14.40 8.22 1.42
C ILE A 227 -13.37 8.76 2.42
N VAL A 228 -13.76 8.94 3.69
CA VAL A 228 -12.87 9.37 4.77
C VAL A 228 -12.89 8.45 6.00
N ASN A 229 -11.71 8.24 6.61
CA ASN A 229 -11.64 7.72 7.99
C ASN A 229 -11.89 8.86 8.98
N LEU A 230 -12.85 8.66 9.88
CA LEU A 230 -13.17 9.56 10.99
C LEU A 230 -12.78 8.98 12.36
N ALA A 231 -12.36 7.71 12.44
CA ALA A 231 -11.77 7.14 13.65
C ALA A 231 -10.42 7.80 13.93
N ASN A 232 -10.43 8.94 14.61
CA ASN A 232 -9.25 9.67 15.05
C ASN A 232 -9.54 10.50 16.30
N ASN A 233 -8.47 10.97 16.95
CA ASN A 233 -8.51 11.77 18.17
C ASN A 233 -9.12 13.19 17.99
N HIS A 234 -9.47 13.62 16.77
CA HIS A 234 -9.83 15.00 16.43
C HIS A 234 -11.26 15.20 15.91
N VAL A 235 -11.98 14.16 15.46
CA VAL A 235 -13.39 14.28 15.03
C VAL A 235 -14.32 14.82 16.14
N TRP A 236 -14.01 14.50 17.41
CA TRP A 236 -14.78 14.94 18.59
C TRP A 236 -14.37 16.34 19.12
N ASP A 237 -13.51 17.08 18.43
CA ASP A 237 -12.89 18.32 18.94
C ASP A 237 -13.86 19.44 19.34
N TYR A 238 -15.09 19.41 18.81
CA TYR A 238 -16.14 20.40 19.09
C TYR A 238 -17.38 19.74 19.74
N GLY A 239 -17.19 18.56 20.33
CA GLY A 239 -18.23 17.74 20.95
C GLY A 239 -19.20 17.10 19.96
N ALA A 240 -20.32 16.58 20.47
CA ALA A 240 -21.34 15.92 19.65
C ALA A 240 -21.87 16.80 18.50
N VAL A 241 -21.99 18.12 18.70
CA VAL A 241 -22.39 19.07 17.64
C VAL A 241 -21.36 19.10 16.51
N GLY A 242 -20.07 18.98 16.82
CA GLY A 242 -19.01 18.91 15.82
C GLY A 242 -19.05 17.62 15.01
N LEU A 243 -19.27 16.47 15.67
CA LEU A 243 -19.44 15.18 14.98
C LEU A 243 -20.72 15.16 14.11
N GLN A 244 -21.85 15.64 14.64
CA GLN A 244 -23.13 15.71 13.93
C GLN A 244 -23.03 16.59 12.70
N ASP A 245 -22.41 17.77 12.81
CA ASP A 245 -22.13 18.62 11.65
C ASP A 245 -21.18 17.91 10.67
N THR A 246 -20.15 17.21 11.17
CA THR A 246 -19.18 16.50 10.31
C THR A 246 -19.84 15.43 9.44
N ILE A 247 -20.61 14.54 10.05
CA ILE A 247 -21.36 13.49 9.33
C ILE A 247 -22.34 14.14 8.34
N ALA A 248 -23.15 15.11 8.80
CA ALA A 248 -24.15 15.75 7.94
C ALA A 248 -23.55 16.53 6.75
N TYR A 249 -22.35 17.10 6.86
CA TYR A 249 -21.67 17.75 5.74
C TYR A 249 -21.03 16.77 4.76
N LEU A 250 -20.54 15.62 5.23
CA LEU A 250 -20.02 14.54 4.38
C LEU A 250 -21.15 13.84 3.61
N ASP A 251 -22.22 13.46 4.32
CA ASP A 251 -23.46 12.90 3.75
C ASP A 251 -24.04 13.82 2.65
N ALA A 252 -24.10 15.13 2.93
CA ALA A 252 -24.63 16.12 1.98
C ALA A 252 -23.71 16.39 0.79
N ALA A 253 -22.42 16.05 0.88
CA ALA A 253 -21.46 16.10 -0.22
C ALA A 253 -21.42 14.78 -1.03
N GLY A 254 -21.95 13.68 -0.48
CA GLY A 254 -21.81 12.34 -1.06
C GLY A 254 -20.43 11.72 -0.82
N ILE A 255 -19.74 12.12 0.26
CA ILE A 255 -18.47 11.52 0.69
C ILE A 255 -18.79 10.48 1.77
N GLU A 256 -18.47 9.22 1.51
CA GLU A 256 -18.65 8.11 2.46
C GLU A 256 -17.72 8.29 3.68
N HIS A 257 -18.07 7.68 4.82
CA HIS A 257 -17.23 7.77 6.03
C HIS A 257 -17.33 6.51 6.89
N VAL A 258 -16.28 6.28 7.70
CA VAL A 258 -16.17 5.15 8.62
C VAL A 258 -15.49 5.55 9.93
N GLY A 259 -15.81 4.84 11.01
CA GLY A 259 -15.06 4.92 12.27
C GLY A 259 -15.49 5.99 13.27
N ALA A 260 -16.58 6.72 13.01
CA ALA A 260 -17.18 7.63 13.97
C ALA A 260 -18.71 7.66 13.86
N GLY A 261 -19.40 7.90 14.98
CA GLY A 261 -20.86 7.95 15.04
C GLY A 261 -21.36 8.33 16.44
N GLU A 262 -22.67 8.58 16.59
CA GLU A 262 -23.27 8.95 17.88
C GLU A 262 -23.26 7.80 18.91
N SER A 263 -22.95 6.58 18.50
CA SER A 263 -22.79 5.39 19.34
C SER A 263 -21.60 4.54 18.86
N ILE A 264 -21.17 3.60 19.71
CA ILE A 264 -20.14 2.61 19.37
C ILE A 264 -20.61 1.74 18.19
N ASP A 265 -21.89 1.36 18.17
CA ASP A 265 -22.47 0.58 17.08
C ASP A 265 -22.37 1.32 15.74
N ALA A 266 -22.73 2.62 15.72
CA ALA A 266 -22.65 3.47 14.53
C ALA A 266 -21.20 3.72 14.08
N ALA A 267 -20.27 3.92 15.02
CA ALA A 267 -18.84 4.05 14.70
C ALA A 267 -18.23 2.76 14.11
N ALA A 268 -18.84 1.60 14.40
CA ALA A 268 -18.45 0.30 13.86
C ALA A 268 -19.20 -0.10 12.56
N GLU A 269 -20.07 0.76 12.01
CA GLU A 269 -20.73 0.49 10.72
C GLU A 269 -19.72 0.61 9.56
N PRO A 270 -19.62 -0.39 8.66
CA PRO A 270 -18.71 -0.36 7.53
C PRO A 270 -19.36 0.24 6.28
N ALA A 271 -18.67 1.18 5.63
CA ALA A 271 -18.99 1.60 4.27
C ALA A 271 -18.67 0.46 3.28
N ILE A 272 -19.49 0.29 2.24
CA ILE A 272 -19.24 -0.67 1.16
C ILE A 272 -19.55 0.00 -0.19
N ILE A 273 -18.49 0.28 -0.96
CA ILE A 273 -18.59 0.91 -2.27
C ILE A 273 -18.53 -0.19 -3.34
N GLU A 274 -19.49 -0.22 -4.26
CA GLU A 274 -19.46 -1.15 -5.41
C GLU A 274 -18.96 -0.46 -6.68
N VAL A 275 -17.78 -0.86 -7.18
CA VAL A 275 -17.17 -0.32 -8.40
C VAL A 275 -16.77 -1.46 -9.32
N LYS A 276 -17.10 -1.36 -10.62
CA LYS A 276 -16.85 -2.41 -11.65
C LYS A 276 -17.29 -3.82 -11.21
N GLY A 277 -18.39 -3.93 -10.46
CA GLY A 277 -18.88 -5.20 -9.91
C GLY A 277 -17.95 -5.85 -8.87
N LYS A 278 -17.21 -5.05 -8.11
CA LYS A 278 -16.47 -5.44 -6.90
C LYS A 278 -16.96 -4.59 -5.73
N ARG A 279 -17.26 -5.23 -4.60
CA ARG A 279 -17.61 -4.56 -3.35
C ARG A 279 -16.34 -4.35 -2.54
N ILE A 280 -15.93 -3.09 -2.37
CA ILE A 280 -14.82 -2.70 -1.52
C ILE A 280 -15.39 -2.25 -0.19
N GLY A 281 -15.09 -2.99 0.87
CA GLY A 281 -15.56 -2.71 2.23
C GLY A 281 -14.50 -2.00 3.05
N PHE A 282 -14.91 -1.01 3.85
CA PHE A 282 -14.03 -0.18 4.66
C PHE A 282 -14.46 -0.22 6.13
N LEU A 283 -13.49 -0.20 7.04
CA LEU A 283 -13.65 0.03 8.47
C LEU A 283 -12.64 1.08 8.94
N GLY A 284 -12.96 1.78 10.04
CA GLY A 284 -12.08 2.69 10.74
C GLY A 284 -12.09 2.40 12.24
N PHE A 285 -10.92 2.31 12.87
CA PHE A 285 -10.78 2.04 14.30
C PHE A 285 -9.79 3.00 14.96
N TYR A 286 -10.18 3.54 16.11
CA TYR A 286 -9.24 4.13 17.05
C TYR A 286 -8.59 2.97 17.84
N PHE A 287 -7.27 3.01 18.06
CA PHE A 287 -6.47 1.81 18.38
C PHE A 287 -6.91 0.97 19.58
N ASN A 288 -7.71 1.52 20.49
CA ASN A 288 -8.21 0.87 21.72
C ASN A 288 -9.75 0.80 21.78
N GLU A 289 -10.45 0.94 20.65
CA GLU A 289 -11.92 0.97 20.56
C GLU A 289 -12.44 -0.03 19.51
N GLY A 290 -13.67 -0.51 19.72
CA GLY A 290 -14.32 -1.51 18.85
C GLY A 290 -13.83 -2.96 19.05
N ASN A 291 -14.35 -3.87 18.23
CA ASN A 291 -13.90 -5.26 18.12
C ASN A 291 -13.44 -5.49 16.67
N VAL A 292 -12.14 -5.38 16.43
CA VAL A 292 -11.53 -5.45 15.09
C VAL A 292 -11.82 -6.79 14.44
N GLU A 293 -11.57 -7.89 15.14
CA GLU A 293 -11.66 -9.23 14.60
C GLU A 293 -13.11 -9.60 14.23
N GLU A 294 -14.09 -9.19 15.02
CA GLU A 294 -15.52 -9.40 14.72
C GLU A 294 -16.00 -8.51 13.56
N GLY A 295 -15.65 -7.22 13.57
CA GLY A 295 -16.04 -6.28 12.52
C GLY A 295 -15.48 -6.68 11.16
N VAL A 296 -14.19 -7.04 11.09
CA VAL A 296 -13.52 -7.49 9.86
C VAL A 296 -14.09 -8.81 9.39
N ALA A 297 -14.26 -9.81 10.26
CA ALA A 297 -14.82 -11.11 9.86
C ALA A 297 -16.28 -10.99 9.34
N ALA A 298 -17.08 -10.09 9.93
CA ALA A 298 -18.43 -9.80 9.48
C ALA A 298 -18.46 -9.03 8.14
N LEU A 299 -17.54 -8.09 7.93
CA LEU A 299 -17.40 -7.36 6.66
C LEU A 299 -16.87 -8.26 5.53
N LYS A 300 -16.00 -9.23 5.83
CA LYS A 300 -15.46 -10.19 4.84
C LYS A 300 -16.52 -11.12 4.23
N GLN A 301 -17.70 -11.25 4.86
CA GLN A 301 -18.86 -11.93 4.26
C GLN A 301 -19.62 -11.05 3.24
N LYS A 302 -19.40 -9.73 3.25
CA LYS A 302 -20.16 -8.71 2.50
C LYS A 302 -19.34 -8.01 1.41
N ALA A 303 -18.01 -8.02 1.50
CA ALA A 303 -17.11 -7.35 0.58
C ALA A 303 -16.10 -8.33 -0.06
N ASP A 304 -15.69 -8.03 -1.29
CA ASP A 304 -14.72 -8.83 -2.05
C ASP A 304 -13.27 -8.45 -1.69
N VAL A 305 -13.07 -7.18 -1.30
CA VAL A 305 -11.84 -6.63 -0.70
C VAL A 305 -12.22 -5.87 0.57
N VAL A 306 -11.48 -6.10 1.66
CA VAL A 306 -11.68 -5.46 2.96
C VAL A 306 -10.46 -4.62 3.31
N VAL A 307 -10.70 -3.33 3.57
CA VAL A 307 -9.71 -2.34 3.99
C VAL A 307 -10.00 -1.92 5.42
N VAL A 308 -8.97 -1.89 6.27
CA VAL A 308 -9.09 -1.46 7.66
C VAL A 308 -8.16 -0.28 7.91
N ASN A 309 -8.72 0.81 8.41
CA ASN A 309 -7.99 2.03 8.74
C ASN A 309 -7.82 2.12 10.25
N PHE A 310 -6.62 2.45 10.71
CA PHE A 310 -6.31 2.62 12.14
C PHE A 310 -5.67 3.98 12.41
N HIS A 311 -6.02 4.58 13.54
CA HIS A 311 -5.37 5.78 14.05
C HIS A 311 -4.70 5.46 15.39
N TRP A 312 -3.36 5.41 15.39
CA TRP A 312 -2.57 4.61 16.34
C TRP A 312 -1.09 4.98 16.45
N GLY A 313 -0.36 4.32 17.33
CA GLY A 313 1.09 4.47 17.45
C GLY A 313 1.53 5.73 18.18
N THR A 314 2.85 5.96 18.17
CA THR A 314 3.48 7.12 18.81
C THR A 314 3.77 8.22 17.79
N GLU A 315 3.29 9.45 18.07
CA GLU A 315 3.59 10.66 17.30
C GLU A 315 5.08 10.76 16.94
N ARG A 316 5.38 10.89 15.64
CA ARG A 316 6.72 11.09 15.05
C ARG A 316 7.69 9.91 15.19
N SER A 317 7.22 8.73 15.58
CA SER A 317 8.02 7.50 15.43
C SER A 317 7.96 7.00 13.99
N ASN A 318 9.11 6.84 13.33
CA ASN A 318 9.21 6.20 12.00
C ASN A 318 9.10 4.67 12.04
N TYR A 319 9.10 4.07 13.23
CA TYR A 319 8.94 2.63 13.43
C TYR A 319 7.65 2.39 14.23
N PRO A 320 6.80 1.42 13.85
CA PRO A 320 5.58 1.14 14.60
C PRO A 320 5.89 0.54 15.98
N ASP A 321 5.04 0.85 16.95
CA ASP A 321 5.03 0.20 18.26
C ASP A 321 4.54 -1.26 18.13
N ASP A 322 5.02 -2.19 18.96
CA ASP A 322 4.67 -3.64 18.90
C ASP A 322 3.15 -3.91 18.85
N TYR A 323 2.34 -3.05 19.47
CA TYR A 323 0.88 -3.20 19.48
C TYR A 323 0.20 -2.77 18.17
N GLN A 324 0.82 -1.86 17.39
CA GLN A 324 0.34 -1.56 16.03
C GLN A 324 0.51 -2.81 15.16
N VAL A 325 1.66 -3.50 15.30
CA VAL A 325 1.98 -4.74 14.56
C VAL A 325 1.01 -5.86 14.92
N ASP A 326 0.81 -6.12 16.22
CA ASP A 326 -0.18 -7.09 16.70
C ASP A 326 -1.61 -6.79 16.21
N LEU A 327 -2.07 -5.53 16.30
CA LEU A 327 -3.42 -5.14 15.88
C LEU A 327 -3.61 -5.25 14.36
N ALA A 328 -2.59 -4.89 13.57
CA ALA A 328 -2.59 -5.07 12.12
C ALA A 328 -2.62 -6.55 11.72
N HIS A 329 -1.80 -7.38 12.37
CA HIS A 329 -1.75 -8.82 12.12
C HIS A 329 -3.09 -9.49 12.46
N ARG A 330 -3.74 -9.08 13.56
CA ARG A 330 -5.08 -9.56 13.95
C ARG A 330 -6.18 -9.10 12.98
N ALA A 331 -6.09 -7.90 12.41
CA ALA A 331 -6.99 -7.45 11.35
C ALA A 331 -6.85 -8.30 10.08
N ILE A 332 -5.62 -8.60 9.63
CA ILE A 332 -5.40 -9.49 8.48
C ILE A 332 -5.89 -10.93 8.78
N ASP A 333 -5.63 -11.46 9.98
CA ASP A 333 -6.08 -12.81 10.39
C ASP A 333 -7.62 -12.94 10.46
N ALA A 334 -8.32 -11.85 10.76
CA ALA A 334 -9.78 -11.79 10.68
C ALA A 334 -10.33 -11.70 9.24
N GLY A 335 -9.47 -11.48 8.25
CA GLY A 335 -9.81 -11.49 6.82
C GLY A 335 -9.65 -10.15 6.09
N ALA A 336 -9.00 -9.15 6.68
CA ALA A 336 -8.65 -7.92 5.97
C ALA A 336 -7.62 -8.21 4.85
N ASP A 337 -7.71 -7.47 3.75
CA ASP A 337 -6.78 -7.59 2.62
C ASP A 337 -5.74 -6.46 2.62
N LEU A 338 -6.10 -5.31 3.20
CA LEU A 338 -5.26 -4.12 3.33
C LEU A 338 -5.49 -3.46 4.69
N VAL A 339 -4.41 -3.04 5.34
CA VAL A 339 -4.42 -2.22 6.56
C VAL A 339 -3.67 -0.91 6.31
N ILE A 340 -4.30 0.23 6.58
CA ILE A 340 -3.71 1.57 6.48
C ILE A 340 -3.68 2.23 7.86
N GLY A 341 -2.54 2.81 8.22
CA GLY A 341 -2.34 3.49 9.50
C GLY A 341 -2.19 5.02 9.39
N HIS A 342 -2.59 5.68 10.47
CA HIS A 342 -2.74 7.12 10.65
C HIS A 342 -2.32 7.52 12.08
N HIS A 343 -2.09 8.81 12.34
CA HIS A 343 -1.62 9.44 13.61
C HIS A 343 -0.10 9.72 13.79
N PRO A 344 0.86 8.87 13.39
CA PRO A 344 2.28 9.17 13.61
C PRO A 344 2.79 10.45 12.94
N HIS A 345 2.05 11.03 11.98
CA HIS A 345 2.39 12.24 11.23
C HIS A 345 3.73 12.19 10.46
N VAL A 346 4.33 11.00 10.37
CA VAL A 346 5.55 10.68 9.62
C VAL A 346 5.36 9.32 8.95
N LEU A 347 6.11 9.06 7.88
CA LEU A 347 6.13 7.74 7.24
C LEU A 347 6.62 6.67 8.23
N GLN A 348 5.92 5.54 8.29
CA GLN A 348 6.39 4.30 8.90
C GLN A 348 6.58 3.23 7.81
N GLY A 349 7.17 2.10 8.18
CA GLY A 349 7.38 0.98 7.26
C GLY A 349 6.09 0.30 6.76
N MET A 350 6.26 -0.60 5.80
CA MET A 350 5.20 -1.39 5.19
C MET A 350 5.62 -2.86 5.05
N GLU A 351 4.71 -3.79 5.32
CA GLU A 351 4.96 -5.23 5.23
C GLU A 351 3.85 -5.99 4.51
N ARG A 352 4.16 -7.24 4.20
CA ARG A 352 3.20 -8.27 3.81
C ARG A 352 3.01 -9.21 4.99
N TYR A 353 1.78 -9.64 5.22
CA TYR A 353 1.46 -10.62 6.26
C TYR A 353 0.41 -11.59 5.73
N LYS A 354 0.77 -12.87 5.59
CA LYS A 354 -0.13 -13.96 5.13
C LYS A 354 -0.90 -13.63 3.82
N GLY A 355 -0.31 -12.81 2.94
CA GLY A 355 -0.90 -12.35 1.67
C GLY A 355 -1.75 -11.07 1.74
N GLY A 356 -1.99 -10.52 2.93
CA GLY A 356 -2.44 -9.14 3.12
C GLY A 356 -1.28 -8.15 3.09
N VAL A 357 -1.59 -6.86 2.96
CA VAL A 357 -0.60 -5.76 2.97
C VAL A 357 -0.90 -4.78 4.11
N ILE A 358 0.14 -4.30 4.79
CA ILE A 358 0.03 -3.36 5.91
C ILE A 358 0.94 -2.16 5.64
N ALA A 359 0.40 -0.94 5.77
CA ALA A 359 1.16 0.31 5.77
C ALA A 359 0.93 1.05 7.10
N TYR A 360 1.94 1.04 7.98
CA TYR A 360 1.75 1.44 9.39
C TYR A 360 1.53 2.94 9.60
N SER A 361 2.09 3.78 8.73
CA SER A 361 1.67 5.17 8.59
C SER A 361 2.08 5.73 7.23
N LEU A 362 1.15 6.40 6.57
CA LEU A 362 1.42 7.20 5.37
C LEU A 362 1.95 8.61 5.71
N GLY A 363 2.01 8.97 7.00
CA GLY A 363 2.37 10.31 7.47
C GLY A 363 1.29 11.35 7.16
N ASN A 364 1.67 12.62 7.15
CA ASN A 364 0.74 13.71 6.80
C ASN A 364 0.56 13.81 5.28
N PHE A 365 -0.69 13.94 4.83
CA PHE A 365 -1.01 14.47 3.51
C PHE A 365 -1.22 16.00 3.67
N ILE A 366 -2.39 16.54 3.35
CA ILE A 366 -2.67 17.98 3.47
C ILE A 366 -2.99 18.31 4.94
N PHE A 367 -2.00 18.75 5.73
CA PHE A 367 -2.16 18.96 7.17
C PHE A 367 -2.08 20.44 7.61
N GLY A 368 -3.23 21.12 7.62
CA GLY A 368 -3.45 22.50 8.08
C GLY A 368 -3.62 22.66 9.60
N GLY A 369 -3.56 21.58 10.38
CA GLY A 369 -3.55 21.63 11.85
C GLY A 369 -2.30 22.33 12.44
N ASN A 370 -1.22 22.47 11.65
CA ASN A 370 -0.02 23.22 12.03
C ASN A 370 0.62 23.91 10.81
N SER A 371 1.59 24.80 11.07
CA SER A 371 2.21 25.67 10.06
C SER A 371 3.33 25.03 9.20
N ARG A 372 3.54 23.71 9.29
CA ARG A 372 4.51 23.00 8.43
C ARG A 372 3.99 22.91 6.99
N ARG A 373 4.45 23.83 6.16
CA ARG A 373 4.11 23.93 4.73
C ARG A 373 4.71 22.81 3.85
N GLN A 374 5.84 22.21 4.26
CA GLN A 374 6.55 21.23 3.43
C GLN A 374 6.93 19.95 4.18
N HIS A 375 6.59 18.81 3.58
CA HIS A 375 6.95 17.45 4.00
C HIS A 375 6.81 16.46 2.85
N ASP A 376 7.58 15.38 2.94
CA ASP A 376 7.44 14.23 2.05
C ASP A 376 6.52 13.18 2.70
N THR A 377 5.78 12.49 1.84
CA THR A 377 4.65 11.61 2.17
C THR A 377 4.45 10.64 1.00
N VAL A 378 3.45 9.75 1.06
CA VAL A 378 3.08 8.91 -0.08
C VAL A 378 1.57 8.79 -0.24
N VAL A 379 1.15 8.58 -1.49
CA VAL A 379 -0.14 7.92 -1.76
C VAL A 379 0.15 6.44 -1.95
N PHE A 380 -0.41 5.61 -1.09
CA PHE A 380 -0.44 4.15 -1.29
C PHE A 380 -1.58 3.83 -2.26
N GLN A 381 -1.31 3.01 -3.27
CA GLN A 381 -2.30 2.59 -4.26
C GLN A 381 -2.41 1.07 -4.28
N LEU A 382 -3.63 0.55 -4.13
CA LEU A 382 -3.92 -0.87 -4.35
C LEU A 382 -4.56 -1.07 -5.71
N ILE A 383 -3.88 -1.73 -6.63
CA ILE A 383 -4.42 -2.10 -7.94
C ILE A 383 -5.01 -3.51 -7.83
N ILE A 384 -6.29 -3.69 -8.15
CA ILE A 384 -6.97 -4.98 -8.13
C ILE A 384 -7.16 -5.46 -9.56
N ARG A 385 -6.60 -6.63 -9.90
CA ARG A 385 -6.67 -7.25 -11.22
C ARG A 385 -7.20 -8.68 -11.10
N GLY A 386 -8.51 -8.84 -11.29
CA GLY A 386 -9.20 -10.13 -11.16
C GLY A 386 -9.19 -10.68 -9.73
N ARG A 387 -8.09 -11.34 -9.34
CA ARG A 387 -7.80 -11.80 -7.98
C ARG A 387 -6.51 -11.22 -7.38
N GLU A 388 -5.62 -10.71 -8.23
CA GLU A 388 -4.34 -10.16 -7.80
C GLU A 388 -4.55 -8.79 -7.14
N LYS A 389 -3.89 -8.56 -6.01
CA LYS A 389 -3.83 -7.27 -5.33
C LYS A 389 -2.40 -6.78 -5.44
N ILE A 390 -2.17 -5.76 -6.25
CA ILE A 390 -0.84 -5.26 -6.61
C ILE A 390 -0.64 -3.94 -5.85
N PRO A 391 0.03 -3.95 -4.69
CA PRO A 391 0.38 -2.73 -3.96
C PRO A 391 1.39 -1.90 -4.74
N ALA A 392 1.19 -0.59 -4.72
CA ALA A 392 2.06 0.40 -5.31
C ALA A 392 2.16 1.65 -4.42
N ILE A 393 3.26 2.38 -4.56
CA ILE A 393 3.56 3.60 -3.80
C ILE A 393 3.81 4.73 -4.81
N ILE A 394 3.15 5.87 -4.62
CA ILE A 394 3.40 7.11 -5.34
C ILE A 394 4.09 8.07 -4.35
N PRO A 395 5.40 8.35 -4.50
CA PRO A 395 6.10 9.33 -3.69
C PRO A 395 5.54 10.73 -3.90
N VAL A 396 5.26 11.45 -2.81
CA VAL A 396 4.62 12.77 -2.86
C VAL A 396 5.36 13.74 -1.95
N ARG A 397 5.50 14.98 -2.42
CA ARG A 397 5.87 16.13 -1.60
C ARG A 397 4.65 17.02 -1.44
N ILE A 398 4.32 17.34 -0.20
CA ILE A 398 3.44 18.45 0.12
C ILE A 398 4.30 19.72 0.13
N SER A 399 3.86 20.77 -0.56
CA SER A 399 4.45 22.11 -0.45
C SER A 399 3.32 23.14 -0.44
N ASP A 400 3.31 24.01 0.56
CA ASP A 400 2.23 24.97 0.82
C ASP A 400 0.82 24.32 0.76
N TRP A 401 0.71 23.12 1.37
CA TRP A 401 -0.50 22.30 1.41
C TRP A 401 -1.00 21.74 0.06
N GLN A 402 -0.21 21.84 -1.01
CA GLN A 402 -0.48 21.24 -2.33
C GLN A 402 0.36 19.95 -2.53
N PRO A 403 -0.22 18.82 -3.00
CA PRO A 403 0.49 17.55 -3.18
C PRO A 403 1.07 17.34 -4.60
N TYR A 404 2.38 17.23 -4.68
CA TYR A 404 3.13 17.01 -5.94
C TYR A 404 3.74 15.61 -5.99
N ARG A 405 3.59 14.90 -7.12
CA ARG A 405 4.28 13.61 -7.35
C ARG A 405 5.78 13.84 -7.50
N LEU A 406 6.58 13.15 -6.70
CA LEU A 406 8.04 13.11 -6.84
C LEU A 406 8.46 12.05 -7.85
N ALA A 407 9.56 12.31 -8.55
CA ALA A 407 10.17 11.40 -9.53
C ALA A 407 11.70 11.46 -9.44
N GLY A 408 12.38 10.60 -10.19
CA GLY A 408 13.84 10.59 -10.22
C GLY A 408 14.45 10.27 -8.85
N GLU A 409 15.43 11.06 -8.43
CA GLU A 409 16.17 10.84 -7.17
C GLU A 409 15.34 11.20 -5.93
N GLU A 410 14.59 12.30 -5.95
CA GLU A 410 13.77 12.72 -4.79
C GLU A 410 12.69 11.68 -4.47
N GLY A 411 12.04 11.13 -5.50
CA GLY A 411 11.07 10.05 -5.32
C GLY A 411 11.71 8.79 -4.71
N ARG A 412 12.95 8.45 -5.13
CA ARG A 412 13.71 7.31 -4.58
C ARG A 412 14.04 7.50 -3.11
N GLN A 413 14.53 8.68 -2.70
CA GLN A 413 14.87 8.97 -1.30
C GLN A 413 13.69 8.73 -0.34
N VAL A 414 12.45 9.06 -0.74
CA VAL A 414 11.24 8.78 0.04
C VAL A 414 10.95 7.27 0.14
N VAL A 415 11.10 6.52 -0.95
CA VAL A 415 10.86 5.06 -0.97
C VAL A 415 11.97 4.28 -0.26
N ASP A 416 13.22 4.73 -0.37
CA ASP A 416 14.36 4.15 0.34
C ASP A 416 14.21 4.37 1.85
N SER A 417 13.63 5.50 2.29
CA SER A 417 13.24 5.73 3.69
C SER A 417 12.17 4.72 4.15
N ILE A 418 11.15 4.46 3.33
CA ILE A 418 10.14 3.43 3.65
C ILE A 418 10.78 2.04 3.69
N ARG A 419 11.73 1.72 2.80
CA ARG A 419 12.46 0.44 2.85
C ARG A 419 13.29 0.32 4.13
N GLU A 420 13.96 1.39 4.58
CA GLU A 420 14.66 1.44 5.87
C GLU A 420 13.70 1.12 7.02
N TYR A 421 12.57 1.84 7.10
CA TYR A 421 11.57 1.64 8.17
C TYR A 421 10.88 0.27 8.09
N SER A 422 10.91 -0.38 6.92
CA SER A 422 10.38 -1.73 6.70
C SER A 422 11.37 -2.84 7.02
N SER A 423 12.65 -2.54 7.23
CA SER A 423 13.74 -3.53 7.31
C SER A 423 13.68 -4.46 8.53
N GLY A 424 12.86 -4.13 9.54
CA GLY A 424 12.63 -4.97 10.72
C GLY A 424 11.55 -6.04 10.58
N PHE A 425 10.74 -6.00 9.51
CA PHE A 425 9.64 -6.96 9.30
C PHE A 425 10.12 -8.30 8.74
N ALA A 426 9.30 -9.34 8.92
CA ALA A 426 9.58 -10.68 8.37
C ALA A 426 9.44 -10.71 6.84
N GLU A 427 8.45 -10.00 6.29
CA GLU A 427 8.24 -9.83 4.84
C GLU A 427 8.09 -8.34 4.48
N PRO A 428 9.21 -7.58 4.39
CA PRO A 428 9.17 -6.18 3.96
C PRO A 428 8.59 -6.03 2.55
N LEU A 429 7.82 -4.96 2.33
CA LEU A 429 7.09 -4.74 1.08
C LEU A 429 7.99 -4.37 -0.14
N LEU A 430 9.21 -3.85 0.09
CA LEU A 430 10.07 -3.15 -0.91
C LEU A 430 11.47 -3.75 -1.09
#